data_AF-A0AA95KFN5-F1
#
_entry.id   AF-A0AA95KFN5-F1
#
_cell.length_a   1.000
_cell.length_b   1.000
_cell.length_c   1.000
_cell.angle_alpha   90.00
_cell.angle_beta   90.00
_cell.angle_gamma   90.00
#
_symmetry.space_group_name_H-M   'P 1'
#
loop_
_entity.id
_entity.type
_entity.pdbx_description
1 polymer ?
#
loop_
_entity_poly.entity_id
_entity_poly.type
_entity_poly.pdbx_seq_one_letter_code
_entity_poly.pdbx_strand_id
1 'polypeptide(L)'
;MSHHRIAPNVDDSSDQLAEALAALRTELELPTAYPAEAVQEAERAVENLRLPDQDLREIPFVTIDPATSTDLDQALFIERSGDGYKVLYAIADVPSFVAPGGALDAETRLRGQTFYAPDGRIPLHPEVISENAGSLLAEQDCSAFVWNFELGADAEVMSVTVARAAVRSRAKLSYKGAQQQIDDGTAPPVLQLLKEVGLKRVELERLRGGASLNMPEQEIVQATDGGGYRIVAAPSLPVEDWNAQISLMTGMAAAQLMLEGKVGILRTMPAPDERSLQHFKRQTTALGKPWDGQVSYGEYLRTLDASDPQQLAILHSAGTLFRGAGYTPFDGEVPDTVIQAAIGAPYAHTTAPLRRLIDRFVLVICEALSNHKDIPRWARDALPSLPEIMAASDQVAGRLERAALDTVEAALVANHVGQEFDAVVISGSKPANGNSNGNRGNGNKANGNGSGPYGVVQIAEPAVTARCDGELESGTKVRVRLVTADIASREIRFELQH
;
A
#
# COMPACT_ATOMS: atom_id res chain seq x y z
N MET A 1 1.32 -14.66 56.02
CA MET A 1 1.92 -15.03 54.72
C MET A 1 1.48 -14.00 53.71
N SER A 2 2.42 -13.25 53.15
CA SER A 2 2.18 -12.21 52.15
C SER A 2 1.87 -12.88 50.81
N HIS A 3 0.66 -12.71 50.29
CA HIS A 3 0.34 -13.04 48.91
C HIS A 3 0.53 -11.77 48.07
N HIS A 4 1.76 -11.54 47.61
CA HIS A 4 1.98 -10.67 46.46
C HIS A 4 1.47 -11.40 45.21
N ARG A 5 0.25 -11.07 44.79
CA ARG A 5 -0.14 -11.25 43.39
C ARG A 5 0.54 -10.13 42.61
N ILE A 6 1.68 -10.45 42.00
CA ILE A 6 2.26 -9.65 40.93
C ILE A 6 1.28 -9.80 39.77
N ALA A 7 0.47 -8.78 39.52
CA ALA A 7 -0.25 -8.67 38.26
C ALA A 7 0.79 -8.42 37.15
N PRO A 8 0.68 -9.04 35.96
CA PRO A 8 1.54 -8.70 34.84
C PRO A 8 1.37 -7.21 34.54
N ASN A 9 2.49 -6.49 34.48
CA ASN A 9 2.56 -5.03 34.38
C ASN A 9 2.24 -4.64 32.93
N VAL A 10 0.95 -4.43 32.63
CA VAL A 10 0.50 -3.95 31.30
C VAL A 10 1.21 -2.65 30.92
N ASP A 11 1.49 -1.80 31.91
CA ASP A 11 2.22 -0.54 31.76
C ASP A 11 3.67 -0.74 31.26
N ASP A 12 4.43 -1.70 31.79
CA ASP A 12 5.82 -1.94 31.34
C ASP A 12 5.89 -2.43 29.90
N SER A 13 4.96 -3.28 29.46
CA SER A 13 4.92 -3.75 28.07
C SER A 13 4.53 -2.65 27.09
N SER A 14 3.70 -1.70 27.53
CA SER A 14 3.29 -0.54 26.73
C SER A 14 4.46 0.42 26.52
N ASP A 15 5.20 0.72 27.60
CA ASP A 15 6.38 1.59 27.55
C ASP A 15 7.51 0.97 26.70
N GLN A 16 7.76 -0.33 26.85
CA GLN A 16 8.74 -1.06 26.02
C GLN A 16 8.36 -1.09 24.54
N LEU A 17 7.08 -1.24 24.22
CA LEU A 17 6.60 -1.20 22.85
C LEU A 17 6.79 0.19 22.24
N ALA A 18 6.45 1.26 22.96
CA ALA A 18 6.69 2.63 22.51
C ALA A 18 8.18 2.90 22.28
N GLU A 19 9.05 2.46 23.20
CA GLU A 19 10.50 2.60 23.05
C GLU A 19 11.04 1.80 21.84
N ALA A 20 10.55 0.58 21.63
CA ALA A 20 10.95 -0.26 20.50
C ALA A 20 10.51 0.33 19.15
N LEU A 21 9.27 0.82 19.04
CA LEU A 21 8.79 1.52 17.84
C LEU A 21 9.56 2.83 17.59
N ALA A 22 9.90 3.57 18.64
CA ALA A 22 10.78 4.73 18.54
C ALA A 22 12.18 4.36 18.03
N ALA A 23 12.75 3.27 18.53
CA ALA A 23 14.09 2.79 18.15
C ALA A 23 14.17 2.41 16.66
N LEU A 24 13.08 1.92 16.04
CA LEU A 24 13.05 1.59 14.60
C LEU A 24 13.45 2.76 13.71
N ARG A 25 13.11 4.01 14.11
CA ARG A 25 13.50 5.21 13.37
C ARG A 25 15.01 5.36 13.26
N THR A 26 15.72 5.01 14.34
CA THR A 26 17.18 5.09 14.39
C THR A 26 17.81 3.87 13.75
N GLU A 27 17.30 2.66 14.02
CA GLU A 27 17.80 1.39 13.43
C GLU A 27 17.76 1.40 11.90
N LEU A 28 16.69 1.96 11.33
CA LEU A 28 16.47 2.01 9.89
C LEU A 28 16.97 3.29 9.24
N GLU A 29 17.63 4.17 10.01
CA GLU A 29 18.14 5.48 9.56
C GLU A 29 17.06 6.30 8.85
N LEU A 30 15.83 6.30 9.41
CA LEU A 30 14.71 6.99 8.79
C LEU A 30 14.94 8.51 8.84
N PRO A 31 14.59 9.23 7.76
CA PRO A 31 14.71 10.68 7.72
C PRO A 31 13.78 11.27 8.78
N THR A 32 14.32 12.07 9.71
CA THR A 32 13.55 12.66 10.80
C THR A 32 13.15 14.09 10.44
N ALA A 33 13.83 15.08 11.03
CA ALA A 33 13.56 16.49 10.79
C ALA A 33 13.98 16.91 9.37
N TYR A 34 13.19 17.80 8.78
CA TYR A 34 13.56 18.45 7.53
C TYR A 34 14.74 19.40 7.75
N PRO A 35 15.68 19.50 6.78
CA PRO A 35 16.64 20.59 6.75
C PRO A 35 15.94 21.95 6.78
N ALA A 36 16.49 22.92 7.51
CA ALA A 36 15.87 24.24 7.67
C ALA A 36 15.62 24.96 6.34
N GLU A 37 16.51 24.78 5.36
CA GLU A 37 16.34 25.34 4.00
C GLU A 37 15.13 24.73 3.27
N ALA A 38 14.88 23.42 3.42
CA ALA A 38 13.73 22.76 2.81
C ALA A 38 12.41 23.21 3.44
N VAL A 39 12.39 23.45 4.76
CA VAL A 39 11.22 24.01 5.46
C VAL A 39 10.92 25.43 4.96
N GLN A 40 11.94 26.29 4.88
CA GLN A 40 11.78 27.66 4.37
C GLN A 40 11.32 27.69 2.91
N GLU A 41 11.82 26.78 2.06
CA GLU A 41 11.34 26.63 0.69
C GLU A 41 9.86 26.23 0.65
N ALA A 42 9.43 25.29 1.49
CA ALA A 42 8.03 24.85 1.58
C ALA A 42 7.11 25.99 2.03
N GLU A 43 7.44 26.68 3.12
CA GLU A 43 6.67 27.82 3.64
C GLU A 43 6.53 28.92 2.59
N ARG A 44 7.65 29.31 1.96
CA ARG A 44 7.66 30.32 0.90
C ARG A 44 6.83 29.88 -0.31
N ALA A 45 6.85 28.60 -0.68
CA ALA A 45 6.06 28.10 -1.80
C ALA A 45 4.55 28.17 -1.50
N VAL A 46 4.15 27.85 -0.26
CA VAL A 46 2.77 27.97 0.20
C VAL A 46 2.30 29.42 0.22
N GLU A 47 3.10 30.35 0.77
CA GLU A 47 2.78 31.79 0.79
C GLU A 47 2.63 32.40 -0.60
N ASN A 48 3.44 31.92 -1.55
CA ASN A 48 3.46 32.43 -2.93
C ASN A 48 2.58 31.63 -3.88
N LEU A 49 1.79 30.67 -3.39
CA LEU A 49 0.93 29.85 -4.23
C LEU A 49 0.03 30.75 -5.10
N ARG A 50 -0.01 30.44 -6.38
CA ARG A 50 -0.91 31.04 -7.36
C ARG A 50 -1.74 29.91 -7.95
N LEU A 51 -3.05 30.02 -7.77
CA LEU A 51 -3.97 29.04 -8.33
C LEU A 51 -3.98 29.15 -9.86
N PRO A 52 -4.15 28.03 -10.59
CA PRO A 52 -4.27 28.05 -12.04
C PRO A 52 -5.47 28.88 -12.52
N ASP A 53 -5.37 29.46 -13.72
CA ASP A 53 -6.43 30.28 -14.32
C ASP A 53 -7.72 29.48 -14.62
N GLN A 54 -7.59 28.18 -14.91
CA GLN A 54 -8.74 27.32 -15.12
C GLN A 54 -9.46 27.07 -13.79
N ASP A 55 -10.69 27.56 -13.69
CA ASP A 55 -11.50 27.47 -12.48
C ASP A 55 -12.52 26.34 -12.57
N LEU A 56 -12.36 25.32 -11.72
CA LEU A 56 -13.28 24.21 -11.54
C LEU A 56 -13.82 24.15 -10.10
N ARG A 57 -13.74 25.26 -9.34
CA ARG A 57 -14.19 25.31 -7.95
C ARG A 57 -15.68 25.05 -7.81
N GLU A 58 -16.50 25.32 -8.82
CA GLU A 58 -17.95 25.05 -8.80
C GLU A 58 -18.31 23.56 -8.99
N ILE A 59 -17.37 22.72 -9.44
CA ILE A 59 -17.58 21.28 -9.52
C ILE A 59 -17.57 20.70 -8.10
N PRO A 60 -18.59 19.92 -7.70
CA PRO A 60 -18.72 19.41 -6.35
C PRO A 60 -17.88 18.14 -6.15
N PHE A 61 -16.55 18.30 -6.23
CA PHE A 61 -15.61 17.22 -5.92
C PHE A 61 -15.80 16.73 -4.49
N VAL A 62 -15.56 15.43 -4.27
CA VAL A 62 -15.50 14.82 -2.94
C VAL A 62 -14.22 13.99 -2.80
N THR A 63 -13.67 13.93 -1.59
CA THR A 63 -12.59 12.98 -1.27
C THR A 63 -13.17 11.78 -0.52
N ILE A 64 -12.55 10.60 -0.67
CA ILE A 64 -12.96 9.36 0.01
C ILE A 64 -11.70 8.66 0.50
N ASP A 65 -11.48 8.66 1.81
CA ASP A 65 -10.24 8.25 2.44
C ASP A 65 -10.50 7.57 3.80
N PRO A 66 -9.49 6.99 4.47
CA PRO A 66 -9.59 6.67 5.89
C PRO A 66 -9.98 7.92 6.70
N ALA A 67 -10.76 7.73 7.78
CA ALA A 67 -11.31 8.84 8.55
C ALA A 67 -10.22 9.75 9.16
N THR A 68 -9.07 9.18 9.49
CA THR A 68 -7.90 9.84 10.11
C THR A 68 -6.99 10.53 9.11
N SER A 69 -7.11 10.28 7.80
CA SER A 69 -6.20 10.84 6.79
C SER A 69 -6.30 12.37 6.71
N THR A 70 -5.17 13.05 6.57
CA THR A 70 -5.11 14.51 6.37
C THR A 70 -4.40 14.89 5.07
N ASP A 71 -3.68 13.95 4.46
CA ASP A 71 -2.94 14.01 3.21
C ASP A 71 -3.79 13.48 2.04
N LEU A 72 -4.80 14.27 1.65
CA LEU A 72 -5.81 13.88 0.67
C LEU A 72 -5.29 14.18 -0.74
N ASP A 73 -4.74 13.16 -1.39
CA ASP A 73 -4.16 13.25 -2.74
C ASP A 73 -5.22 13.47 -3.83
N GLN A 74 -6.44 12.99 -3.61
CA GLN A 74 -7.41 12.70 -4.67
C GLN A 74 -8.80 13.23 -4.34
N ALA A 75 -9.45 13.88 -5.31
CA ALA A 75 -10.87 14.23 -5.23
C ALA A 75 -11.58 13.83 -6.53
N LEU A 76 -12.79 13.29 -6.41
CA LEU A 76 -13.53 12.73 -7.53
C LEU A 76 -14.88 13.42 -7.73
N PHE A 77 -15.28 13.53 -8.99
CA PHE A 77 -16.64 13.86 -9.40
C PHE A 77 -17.01 12.98 -10.59
N ILE A 78 -18.23 12.43 -10.57
CA ILE A 78 -18.77 11.59 -11.64
C ILE A 78 -20.17 12.07 -11.98
N GLU A 79 -20.44 12.21 -13.27
CA GLU A 79 -21.78 12.49 -13.80
C GLU A 79 -22.08 11.61 -15.01
N ARG A 80 -23.37 11.48 -15.38
CA ARG A 80 -23.76 10.84 -16.63
C ARG A 80 -23.47 11.76 -17.81
N SER A 81 -22.99 11.19 -18.91
CA SER A 81 -22.69 11.88 -20.16
C SER A 81 -23.25 11.06 -21.32
N GLY A 82 -24.43 11.42 -21.82
CA GLY A 82 -25.18 10.60 -22.78
C GLY A 82 -25.47 9.19 -22.22
N ASP A 83 -25.10 8.15 -22.96
CA ASP A 83 -25.20 6.74 -22.54
C ASP A 83 -24.04 6.30 -21.63
N GLY A 84 -23.01 7.14 -21.47
CA GLY A 84 -21.81 6.86 -20.68
C GLY A 84 -21.65 7.79 -19.48
N TYR A 85 -20.41 8.11 -19.15
CA TYR A 85 -20.06 8.86 -17.95
C TYR A 85 -18.96 9.87 -18.23
N LYS A 86 -18.96 10.94 -17.45
CA LYS A 86 -17.82 11.83 -17.32
C LYS A 86 -17.24 11.72 -15.93
N VAL A 87 -15.93 11.53 -15.84
CA VAL A 87 -15.20 11.46 -14.57
C VAL A 87 -14.18 12.58 -14.53
N LEU A 88 -14.31 13.46 -13.56
CA LEU A 88 -13.28 14.44 -13.20
C LEU A 88 -12.56 13.93 -11.96
N TYR A 89 -11.26 13.72 -12.09
CA TYR A 89 -10.42 13.21 -11.02
C TYR A 89 -9.26 14.17 -10.76
N ALA A 90 -9.37 14.94 -9.68
CA ALA A 90 -8.42 15.94 -9.27
C ALA A 90 -7.32 15.30 -8.41
N ILE A 91 -6.07 15.52 -8.79
CA ILE A 91 -4.87 15.05 -8.09
C ILE A 91 -4.08 16.25 -7.59
N ALA A 92 -3.65 16.23 -6.33
CA ALA A 92 -2.87 17.29 -5.69
C ALA A 92 -1.66 17.76 -6.55
N ASP A 93 -1.53 19.08 -6.77
CA ASP A 93 -0.45 19.67 -7.58
C ASP A 93 0.81 19.94 -6.76
N VAL A 94 1.43 18.87 -6.26
CA VAL A 94 2.74 18.93 -5.56
C VAL A 94 3.83 19.71 -6.33
N PRO A 95 3.96 19.59 -7.67
CA PRO A 95 4.94 20.40 -8.40
C PRO A 95 4.77 21.91 -8.26
N SER A 96 3.61 22.43 -7.83
CA SER A 96 3.43 23.86 -7.52
C SER A 96 4.12 24.30 -6.22
N PHE A 97 4.52 23.35 -5.37
CA PHE A 97 5.21 23.61 -4.11
C PHE A 97 6.70 23.28 -4.15
N VAL A 98 7.11 22.31 -4.99
CA VAL A 98 8.49 21.81 -5.00
C VAL A 98 9.27 22.29 -6.22
N ALA A 99 10.09 23.32 -6.01
CA ALA A 99 10.98 23.87 -7.04
C ALA A 99 12.10 22.85 -7.41
N PRO A 100 12.30 22.52 -8.70
CA PRO A 100 13.34 21.59 -9.11
C PRO A 100 14.74 22.06 -8.73
N GLY A 101 15.57 21.17 -8.18
CA GLY A 101 16.94 21.48 -7.77
C GLY A 101 17.08 22.27 -6.46
N GLY A 102 15.97 22.61 -5.78
CA GLY A 102 15.98 23.23 -4.45
C GLY A 102 16.26 22.24 -3.32
N ALA A 103 16.38 22.77 -2.10
CA ALA A 103 16.59 21.97 -0.89
C ALA A 103 15.43 20.98 -0.64
N LEU A 104 14.18 21.39 -0.90
CA LEU A 104 13.01 20.53 -0.76
C LEU A 104 12.96 19.42 -1.84
N ASP A 105 13.41 19.71 -3.06
CA ASP A 105 13.54 18.69 -4.12
C ASP A 105 14.60 17.63 -3.75
N ALA A 106 15.74 18.07 -3.19
CA ALA A 106 16.77 17.15 -2.73
C ALA A 106 16.27 16.25 -1.59
N GLU A 107 15.58 16.82 -0.59
CA GLU A 107 15.05 16.07 0.55
C GLU A 107 13.94 15.08 0.14
N THR A 108 13.01 15.50 -0.72
CA THR A 108 11.95 14.60 -1.23
C THR A 108 12.53 13.45 -2.06
N ARG A 109 13.63 13.67 -2.80
CA ARG A 109 14.38 12.61 -3.49
C ARG A 109 15.11 11.67 -2.53
N LEU A 110 15.62 12.16 -1.41
CA LEU A 110 16.21 11.33 -0.36
C LEU A 110 15.16 10.42 0.29
N ARG A 111 13.96 10.96 0.56
CA ARG A 111 12.84 10.22 1.17
C ARG A 111 12.20 9.21 0.22
N GLY A 112 11.90 9.62 -1.02
CA GLY A 112 11.23 8.83 -2.05
C GLY A 112 9.72 8.60 -1.82
N GLN A 113 9.30 8.35 -0.58
CA GLN A 113 7.88 8.21 -0.21
C GLN A 113 7.64 8.55 1.27
N THR A 114 6.37 8.63 1.67
CA THR A 114 5.97 8.69 3.07
C THR A 114 6.15 7.32 3.72
N PHE A 115 6.81 7.27 4.88
CA PHE A 115 6.90 6.05 5.68
C PHE A 115 5.81 6.03 6.75
N TYR A 116 5.05 4.95 6.81
CA TYR A 116 3.99 4.76 7.81
C TYR A 116 4.47 3.81 8.90
N ALA A 117 4.33 4.22 10.15
CA ALA A 117 4.59 3.42 11.34
C ALA A 117 3.32 3.39 12.21
N PRO A 118 3.18 2.41 13.13
CA PRO A 118 2.01 2.33 14.00
C PRO A 118 1.80 3.56 14.89
N ASP A 119 2.89 4.25 15.24
CA ASP A 119 2.91 5.40 16.14
C ASP A 119 3.02 6.75 15.38
N GLY A 120 2.85 6.74 14.07
CA GLY A 120 2.82 7.96 13.25
C GLY A 120 3.40 7.76 11.86
N ARG A 121 3.67 8.87 11.17
CA ARG A 121 4.24 8.84 9.81
C ARG A 121 5.43 9.77 9.69
N ILE A 122 6.24 9.49 8.68
CA ILE A 122 7.36 10.33 8.23
C ILE A 122 6.99 10.79 6.82
N PRO A 123 6.41 11.99 6.67
CA PRO A 123 5.84 12.42 5.40
C PRO A 123 6.93 12.73 4.37
N LEU A 124 6.62 12.45 3.10
CA LEU A 124 7.46 12.80 1.94
C LEU A 124 7.64 14.30 1.78
N HIS A 125 6.64 15.10 2.16
CA HIS A 125 6.68 16.55 2.15
C HIS A 125 6.44 17.11 3.56
N PRO A 126 6.89 18.34 3.88
CA PRO A 126 6.53 19.00 5.13
C PRO A 126 5.01 19.14 5.30
N GLU A 127 4.52 19.07 6.55
CA GLU A 127 3.08 19.09 6.87
C GLU A 127 2.35 20.33 6.32
N VAL A 128 3.01 21.48 6.24
CA VAL A 128 2.46 22.70 5.63
C VAL A 128 2.03 22.50 4.17
N ILE A 129 2.64 21.53 3.47
CA ILE A 129 2.23 21.07 2.14
C ILE A 129 1.34 19.82 2.27
N SER A 130 1.85 18.73 2.84
CA SER A 130 1.19 17.41 2.75
C SER A 130 -0.14 17.33 3.47
N GLU A 131 -0.30 18.04 4.58
CA GLU A 131 -1.49 17.98 5.44
C GLU A 131 -2.34 19.25 5.38
N ASN A 132 -1.94 20.21 4.54
CA ASN A 132 -2.61 21.50 4.42
C ASN A 132 -2.65 21.98 2.97
N ALA A 133 -1.70 22.80 2.52
CA ALA A 133 -1.83 23.55 1.27
C ALA A 133 -1.90 22.68 0.00
N GLY A 134 -1.27 21.50 0.01
CA GLY A 134 -1.32 20.53 -1.08
C GLY A 134 -2.42 19.48 -0.93
N SER A 135 -3.01 19.34 0.26
CA SER A 135 -4.08 18.38 0.53
C SER A 135 -5.42 18.91 0.03
N LEU A 136 -6.20 18.07 -0.65
CA LEU A 136 -7.53 18.41 -1.19
C LEU A 136 -8.61 18.44 -0.10
N LEU A 137 -8.36 19.18 0.98
CA LEU A 137 -9.26 19.34 2.12
C LEU A 137 -10.60 19.97 1.70
N ALA A 138 -11.65 19.63 2.45
CA ALA A 138 -12.99 20.16 2.20
C ALA A 138 -13.03 21.70 2.39
N GLU A 139 -13.74 22.37 1.49
CA GLU A 139 -13.95 23.82 1.45
C GLU A 139 -12.69 24.69 1.28
N GLN A 140 -11.57 24.07 0.89
CA GLN A 140 -10.31 24.77 0.58
C GLN A 140 -10.10 24.88 -0.94
N ASP A 141 -9.70 26.08 -1.41
CA ASP A 141 -9.24 26.26 -2.78
C ASP A 141 -7.84 25.68 -2.96
N CYS A 142 -7.69 24.73 -3.86
CA CYS A 142 -6.43 24.00 -4.10
C CYS A 142 -6.05 24.04 -5.58
N SER A 143 -4.74 23.96 -5.87
CA SER A 143 -4.26 23.63 -7.22
C SER A 143 -4.27 22.11 -7.41
N ALA A 144 -4.78 21.64 -8.53
CA ALA A 144 -4.82 20.21 -8.86
C ALA A 144 -4.57 19.96 -10.35
N PHE A 145 -3.99 18.81 -10.67
CA PHE A 145 -4.10 18.21 -11.98
C PHE A 145 -5.44 17.49 -12.09
N VAL A 146 -6.33 18.00 -12.93
CA VAL A 146 -7.65 17.41 -13.16
C VAL A 146 -7.60 16.55 -14.41
N TRP A 147 -7.70 15.24 -14.21
CA TRP A 147 -7.94 14.27 -15.26
C TRP A 147 -9.41 14.29 -15.62
N ASN A 148 -9.72 14.58 -16.89
CA ASN A 148 -11.07 14.60 -17.42
C ASN A 148 -11.25 13.43 -18.40
N PHE A 149 -12.04 12.45 -17.98
CA PHE A 149 -12.36 11.24 -18.74
C PHE A 149 -13.78 11.31 -19.30
N GLU A 150 -13.91 10.98 -20.58
CA GLU A 150 -15.19 10.55 -21.15
C GLU A 150 -15.18 9.02 -21.23
N LEU A 151 -16.19 8.39 -20.65
CA LEU A 151 -16.34 6.95 -20.58
C LEU A 151 -17.55 6.47 -21.38
N GLY A 152 -17.45 5.29 -21.98
CA GLY A 152 -18.57 4.59 -22.60
C GLY A 152 -19.60 4.06 -21.61
N ALA A 153 -20.68 3.47 -22.11
CA ALA A 153 -21.75 2.87 -21.29
C ALA A 153 -21.27 1.68 -20.43
N ASP A 154 -20.18 1.05 -20.83
CA ASP A 154 -19.45 -0.02 -20.14
C ASP A 154 -18.31 0.50 -19.27
N ALA A 155 -18.19 1.83 -19.11
CA ALA A 155 -17.11 2.51 -18.42
C ALA A 155 -15.71 2.33 -19.04
N GLU A 156 -15.61 1.93 -20.32
CA GLU A 156 -14.35 1.99 -21.07
C GLU A 156 -13.93 3.45 -21.31
N VAL A 157 -12.62 3.72 -21.31
CA VAL A 157 -12.09 5.08 -21.53
C VAL A 157 -12.16 5.40 -23.02
N MET A 158 -12.96 6.40 -23.38
CA MET A 158 -13.09 6.88 -24.76
C MET A 158 -12.12 8.01 -25.06
N SER A 159 -11.92 8.91 -24.10
CA SER A 159 -10.92 9.96 -24.18
C SER A 159 -10.49 10.40 -22.79
N VAL A 160 -9.29 10.97 -22.71
CA VAL A 160 -8.72 11.53 -21.49
C VAL A 160 -7.95 12.79 -21.82
N THR A 161 -8.11 13.81 -20.99
CA THR A 161 -7.26 15.00 -20.97
C THR A 161 -6.83 15.29 -19.55
N VAL A 162 -5.70 15.96 -19.37
CA VAL A 162 -5.26 16.42 -18.05
C VAL A 162 -4.79 17.86 -18.14
N ALA A 163 -5.26 18.69 -17.21
CA ALA A 163 -4.91 20.10 -17.11
C ALA A 163 -4.82 20.53 -15.63
N ARG A 164 -4.08 21.59 -15.36
CA ARG A 164 -4.07 22.21 -14.03
C ARG A 164 -5.27 23.12 -13.85
N ALA A 165 -5.96 23.01 -12.72
CA ALA A 165 -7.11 23.84 -12.37
C ALA A 165 -7.14 24.19 -10.88
N ALA A 166 -7.79 25.31 -10.56
CA ALA A 166 -8.26 25.60 -9.22
C ALA A 166 -9.49 24.74 -8.91
N VAL A 167 -9.47 24.00 -7.80
CA VAL A 167 -10.56 23.11 -7.37
C VAL A 167 -10.93 23.39 -5.91
N ARG A 168 -12.13 22.97 -5.51
CA ARG A 168 -12.56 22.97 -4.11
C ARG A 168 -13.34 21.70 -3.81
N SER A 169 -12.81 20.82 -2.96
CA SER A 169 -13.57 19.66 -2.47
C SER A 169 -14.72 20.15 -1.59
N ARG A 170 -15.91 19.55 -1.71
CA ARG A 170 -17.11 19.89 -0.92
C ARG A 170 -17.26 19.05 0.34
N ALA A 171 -16.63 17.89 0.37
CA ALA A 171 -16.71 16.99 1.50
C ALA A 171 -15.52 16.05 1.54
N LYS A 172 -15.07 15.78 2.76
CA LYS A 172 -14.23 14.62 3.08
C LYS A 172 -15.15 13.51 3.56
N LEU A 173 -15.20 12.42 2.82
CA LEU A 173 -15.96 11.23 3.17
C LEU A 173 -15.01 10.15 3.69
N SER A 174 -15.46 9.36 4.67
CA SER A 174 -14.75 8.14 5.04
C SER A 174 -15.26 6.97 4.21
N TYR A 175 -14.42 5.97 3.93
CA TYR A 175 -14.88 4.75 3.25
C TYR A 175 -16.08 4.11 3.94
N LYS A 176 -16.03 3.99 5.27
CA LYS A 176 -17.15 3.47 6.08
C LYS A 176 -18.43 4.32 5.92
N GLY A 177 -18.30 5.65 5.95
CA GLY A 177 -19.43 6.55 5.78
C GLY A 177 -20.02 6.49 4.37
N ALA A 178 -19.18 6.44 3.35
CA ALA A 178 -19.60 6.32 1.96
C ALA A 178 -20.31 4.99 1.69
N GLN A 179 -19.76 3.88 2.18
CA GLN A 179 -20.38 2.56 2.10
C GLN A 179 -21.75 2.55 2.77
N GLN A 180 -21.85 3.09 4.00
CA GLN A 180 -23.12 3.16 4.72
C GLN A 180 -24.18 3.96 3.96
N GLN A 181 -23.84 5.13 3.41
CA GLN A 181 -24.79 5.93 2.63
C GLN A 181 -25.29 5.18 1.38
N ILE A 182 -24.41 4.42 0.72
CA ILE A 182 -24.75 3.60 -0.45
C ILE A 182 -25.70 2.47 -0.06
N ASP A 183 -25.42 1.78 1.06
CA ASP A 183 -26.23 0.66 1.53
C ASP A 183 -27.60 1.11 2.05
N ASP A 184 -27.66 2.27 2.72
CA ASP A 184 -28.90 2.87 3.22
C ASP A 184 -29.74 3.53 2.12
N GLY A 185 -29.23 3.61 0.88
CA GLY A 185 -29.91 4.27 -0.25
C GLY A 185 -29.98 5.80 -0.10
N THR A 186 -29.14 6.40 0.73
CA THR A 186 -29.07 7.85 0.99
C THR A 186 -27.88 8.54 0.31
N ALA A 187 -27.04 7.77 -0.39
CA ALA A 187 -25.86 8.25 -1.10
C ALA A 187 -26.17 9.38 -2.10
N PRO A 188 -25.36 10.46 -2.14
CA PRO A 188 -25.46 11.46 -3.19
C PRO A 188 -25.14 10.84 -4.57
N PRO A 189 -25.55 11.51 -5.68
CA PRO A 189 -25.37 10.98 -7.04
C PRO A 189 -23.93 10.53 -7.36
N VAL A 190 -22.92 11.26 -6.87
CA VAL A 190 -21.50 10.92 -7.09
C VAL A 190 -21.13 9.54 -6.53
N LEU A 191 -21.63 9.17 -5.35
CA LEU A 191 -21.36 7.86 -4.74
C LEU A 191 -22.15 6.72 -5.40
N GLN A 192 -23.38 7.00 -5.86
CA GLN A 192 -24.16 6.05 -6.63
C GLN A 192 -23.46 5.72 -7.96
N LEU A 193 -22.96 6.75 -8.65
CA LEU A 193 -22.22 6.60 -9.89
C LEU A 193 -20.83 5.99 -9.67
N LEU A 194 -20.17 6.27 -8.54
CA LEU A 194 -18.92 5.58 -8.17
C LEU A 194 -19.14 4.06 -8.08
N LYS A 195 -20.22 3.61 -7.44
CA LYS A 195 -20.59 2.19 -7.41
C LYS A 195 -20.84 1.64 -8.80
N GLU A 196 -21.65 2.33 -9.61
CA GLU A 196 -22.02 1.88 -10.96
C GLU A 196 -20.80 1.76 -11.89
N VAL A 197 -19.97 2.80 -11.95
CA VAL A 197 -18.73 2.84 -12.74
C VAL A 197 -17.71 1.86 -12.17
N GLY A 198 -17.54 1.81 -10.85
CA GLY A 198 -16.61 0.91 -10.16
C GLY A 198 -16.89 -0.56 -10.50
N LEU A 199 -18.15 -1.00 -10.41
CA LEU A 199 -18.54 -2.37 -10.76
C LEU A 199 -18.23 -2.72 -12.23
N LYS A 200 -18.49 -1.79 -13.17
CA LYS A 200 -18.15 -1.98 -14.58
C LYS A 200 -16.64 -2.07 -14.78
N ARG A 201 -15.86 -1.25 -14.07
CA ARG A 201 -14.40 -1.24 -14.13
C ARG A 201 -13.76 -2.48 -13.51
N VAL A 202 -14.33 -3.03 -12.44
CA VAL A 202 -13.94 -4.35 -11.90
C VAL A 202 -14.15 -5.45 -12.94
N GLU A 203 -15.26 -5.42 -13.69
CA GLU A 203 -15.48 -6.37 -14.79
C GLU A 203 -14.48 -6.17 -15.93
N LEU A 204 -14.15 -4.93 -16.30
CA LEU A 204 -13.10 -4.64 -17.28
C LEU A 204 -11.71 -5.12 -16.82
N GLU A 205 -11.42 -5.06 -15.51
CA GLU A 205 -10.20 -5.66 -14.95
C GLU A 205 -10.19 -7.18 -15.10
N ARG A 206 -11.32 -7.82 -14.80
CA ARG A 206 -11.48 -9.25 -14.96
C ARG A 206 -11.25 -9.67 -16.42
N LEU A 207 -11.89 -8.96 -17.36
CA LEU A 207 -11.79 -9.23 -18.81
C LEU A 207 -10.38 -9.04 -19.38
N ARG A 208 -9.61 -8.06 -18.88
CA ARG A 208 -8.20 -7.87 -19.27
C ARG A 208 -7.23 -8.84 -18.57
N GLY A 209 -7.73 -9.71 -17.69
CA GLY A 209 -6.92 -10.70 -16.97
C GLY A 209 -6.16 -10.15 -15.77
N GLY A 210 -6.57 -8.98 -15.24
CA GLY A 210 -6.02 -8.46 -13.99
C GLY A 210 -6.31 -9.39 -12.82
N ALA A 211 -5.47 -9.33 -11.80
CA ALA A 211 -5.57 -10.10 -10.56
C ALA A 211 -5.29 -9.16 -9.38
N SER A 212 -6.35 -8.59 -8.83
CA SER A 212 -6.29 -7.82 -7.59
C SER A 212 -6.29 -8.77 -6.40
N LEU A 213 -5.32 -8.60 -5.51
CA LEU A 213 -5.24 -9.36 -4.28
C LEU A 213 -5.90 -8.55 -3.17
N ASN A 214 -7.20 -8.77 -2.96
CA ASN A 214 -7.98 -8.10 -1.93
C ASN A 214 -7.76 -8.80 -0.57
N MET A 215 -6.54 -8.73 -0.06
CA MET A 215 -6.24 -9.18 1.30
C MET A 215 -6.96 -8.27 2.30
N PRO A 216 -7.58 -8.82 3.36
CA PRO A 216 -7.88 -8.04 4.55
C PRO A 216 -6.58 -7.38 5.04
N GLU A 217 -6.56 -6.05 5.11
CA GLU A 217 -5.41 -5.34 5.69
C GLU A 217 -5.34 -5.65 7.19
N GLN A 218 -4.16 -6.02 7.66
CA GLN A 218 -3.86 -6.09 9.08
C GLN A 218 -3.44 -4.70 9.54
N GLU A 219 -4.33 -4.00 10.23
CA GLU A 219 -4.05 -2.68 10.76
C GLU A 219 -3.64 -2.79 12.23
N ILE A 220 -2.51 -2.17 12.57
CA ILE A 220 -2.12 -1.96 13.96
C ILE A 220 -2.82 -0.70 14.44
N VAL A 221 -3.76 -0.83 15.37
CA VAL A 221 -4.50 0.30 15.92
C VAL A 221 -4.23 0.46 17.41
N GLN A 222 -4.13 1.72 17.85
CA GLN A 222 -4.04 2.03 19.27
C GLN A 222 -5.38 1.74 19.97
N ALA A 223 -5.33 1.02 21.09
CA ALA A 223 -6.48 0.71 21.91
C ALA A 223 -6.92 1.93 22.72
N THR A 224 -8.22 2.23 22.71
CA THR A 224 -8.79 3.41 23.36
C THR A 224 -8.89 3.30 24.89
N ASP A 225 -8.68 2.11 25.45
CA ASP A 225 -9.00 1.74 26.84
C ASP A 225 -7.77 1.37 27.70
N GLY A 226 -6.54 1.54 27.20
CA GLY A 226 -5.35 1.19 27.99
C GLY A 226 -3.98 1.52 27.40
N GLY A 227 -3.89 2.34 26.35
CA GLY A 227 -2.60 2.77 25.78
C GLY A 227 -1.83 1.71 24.96
N GLY A 228 -2.28 0.45 24.95
CA GLY A 228 -1.72 -0.62 24.12
C GLY A 228 -2.14 -0.54 22.66
N TYR A 229 -1.69 -1.51 21.87
CA TYR A 229 -2.05 -1.67 20.45
C TYR A 229 -2.79 -3.00 20.24
N ARG A 230 -3.54 -3.12 19.15
CA ARG A 230 -4.15 -4.38 18.69
C ARG A 230 -4.00 -4.50 17.17
N ILE A 231 -3.87 -5.73 16.69
CA ILE A 231 -3.92 -6.03 15.26
C ILE A 231 -5.36 -6.34 14.89
N VAL A 232 -5.89 -5.64 13.89
CA VAL A 232 -7.25 -5.80 13.38
C VAL A 232 -7.16 -6.20 11.93
N ALA A 233 -7.75 -7.34 11.58
CA ALA A 233 -8.01 -7.67 10.19
C ALA A 233 -9.43 -7.23 9.86
N ALA A 234 -9.58 -6.24 8.99
CA ALA A 234 -10.88 -5.82 8.47
C ALA A 234 -10.99 -6.19 6.99
N PRO A 235 -12.09 -6.83 6.56
CA PRO A 235 -12.37 -6.96 5.13
C PRO A 235 -12.48 -5.57 4.50
N SER A 236 -11.87 -5.37 3.33
CA SER A 236 -12.04 -4.14 2.56
C SER A 236 -13.51 -3.94 2.20
N LEU A 237 -13.98 -2.70 2.30
CA LEU A 237 -15.34 -2.35 1.90
C LEU A 237 -15.44 -2.31 0.36
N PRO A 238 -16.58 -2.69 -0.25
CA PRO A 238 -16.75 -2.62 -1.70
C PRO A 238 -16.44 -1.24 -2.31
N VAL A 239 -16.77 -0.16 -1.60
CA VAL A 239 -16.48 1.21 -2.04
C VAL A 239 -14.97 1.51 -2.18
N GLU A 240 -14.11 0.82 -1.43
CA GLU A 240 -12.65 0.96 -1.55
C GLU A 240 -12.18 0.43 -2.91
N ASP A 241 -12.69 -0.72 -3.34
CA ASP A 241 -12.38 -1.30 -4.66
C ASP A 241 -12.93 -0.42 -5.79
N TRP A 242 -14.17 0.08 -5.66
CA TRP A 242 -14.74 1.01 -6.66
C TRP A 242 -13.92 2.29 -6.80
N ASN A 243 -13.45 2.86 -5.69
CA ASN A 243 -12.58 4.03 -5.69
C ASN A 243 -11.19 3.70 -6.28
N ALA A 244 -10.62 2.56 -5.91
CA ALA A 244 -9.35 2.08 -6.44
C ALA A 244 -9.38 1.93 -7.97
N GLN A 245 -10.49 1.48 -8.55
CA GLN A 245 -10.64 1.38 -10.01
C GLN A 245 -10.55 2.74 -10.73
N ILE A 246 -10.95 3.85 -10.11
CA ILE A 246 -10.76 5.20 -10.68
C ILE A 246 -9.27 5.58 -10.68
N SER A 247 -8.56 5.25 -9.61
CA SER A 247 -7.11 5.41 -9.52
C SER A 247 -6.36 4.53 -10.53
N LEU A 248 -6.76 3.26 -10.69
CA LEU A 248 -6.18 2.33 -11.66
C LEU A 248 -6.41 2.80 -13.11
N MET A 249 -7.64 3.24 -13.42
CA MET A 249 -7.97 3.85 -14.71
C MET A 249 -7.05 5.03 -15.03
N THR A 250 -6.81 5.89 -14.04
CA THR A 250 -5.95 7.07 -14.21
C THR A 250 -4.48 6.69 -14.43
N GLY A 251 -3.96 5.71 -13.69
CA GLY A 251 -2.59 5.22 -13.90
C GLY A 251 -2.39 4.49 -15.24
N MET A 252 -3.41 3.79 -15.76
CA MET A 252 -3.38 3.21 -17.12
C MET A 252 -3.38 4.31 -18.19
N ALA A 253 -4.20 5.34 -18.02
CA ALA A 253 -4.24 6.49 -18.93
C ALA A 253 -2.92 7.27 -18.94
N ALA A 254 -2.29 7.47 -17.76
CA ALA A 254 -0.98 8.10 -17.66
C ALA A 254 0.10 7.31 -18.41
N ALA A 255 0.11 5.98 -18.25
CA ALA A 255 1.01 5.11 -19.01
C ALA A 255 0.79 5.25 -20.52
N GLN A 256 -0.46 5.24 -20.97
CA GLN A 256 -0.80 5.37 -22.39
C GLN A 256 -0.31 6.71 -22.97
N LEU A 257 -0.56 7.83 -22.28
CA LEU A 257 -0.06 9.15 -22.71
C LEU A 257 1.47 9.16 -22.85
N MET A 258 2.19 8.62 -21.86
CA MET A 258 3.66 8.56 -21.89
C MET A 258 4.19 7.64 -22.99
N LEU A 259 3.52 6.50 -23.24
CA LEU A 259 3.88 5.57 -24.32
C LEU A 259 3.71 6.20 -25.70
N GLU A 260 2.60 6.90 -25.93
CA GLU A 260 2.34 7.65 -27.17
C GLU A 260 3.34 8.79 -27.36
N GLY A 261 3.62 9.52 -26.28
CA GLY A 261 4.64 10.57 -26.24
C GLY A 261 6.09 10.05 -26.29
N LYS A 262 6.29 8.73 -26.17
CA LYS A 262 7.58 8.04 -26.12
C LYS A 262 8.55 8.57 -25.05
N VAL A 263 8.03 9.17 -23.98
CA VAL A 263 8.83 9.72 -22.88
C VAL A 263 8.04 9.55 -21.58
N GLY A 264 8.65 8.90 -20.59
CA GLY A 264 8.01 8.72 -19.29
C GLY A 264 8.61 7.62 -18.43
N ILE A 265 7.81 7.13 -17.49
CA ILE A 265 8.20 6.09 -16.54
C ILE A 265 7.00 5.20 -16.19
N LEU A 266 7.13 3.90 -16.45
CA LEU A 266 6.09 2.90 -16.17
C LEU A 266 6.36 2.19 -14.85
N ARG A 267 5.30 1.76 -14.16
CA ARG A 267 5.36 0.78 -13.08
C ARG A 267 5.10 -0.60 -13.68
N THR A 268 6.15 -1.34 -13.98
CA THR A 268 6.07 -2.66 -14.62
C THR A 268 6.14 -3.77 -13.59
N MET A 269 5.57 -4.92 -13.92
CA MET A 269 5.71 -6.14 -13.12
C MET A 269 5.54 -7.35 -14.03
N PRO A 270 6.52 -8.28 -14.06
CA PRO A 270 6.42 -9.47 -14.90
C PRO A 270 5.30 -10.40 -14.42
N ALA A 271 4.81 -11.24 -15.34
CA ALA A 271 3.93 -12.34 -14.95
C ALA A 271 4.66 -13.34 -14.04
N PRO A 272 3.94 -14.03 -13.14
CA PRO A 272 4.54 -15.06 -12.31
C PRO A 272 5.17 -16.16 -13.18
N ASP A 273 6.37 -16.61 -12.83
CA ASP A 273 7.02 -17.72 -13.53
C ASP A 273 6.31 -19.07 -13.25
N GLU A 274 6.54 -20.05 -14.12
CA GLU A 274 5.93 -21.38 -14.02
C GLU A 274 6.26 -22.07 -12.68
N ARG A 275 7.45 -21.86 -12.12
CA ARG A 275 7.84 -22.47 -10.85
C ARG A 275 7.01 -21.91 -9.70
N SER A 276 6.75 -20.62 -9.71
CA SER A 276 5.93 -19.90 -8.74
C SER A 276 4.47 -20.33 -8.84
N LEU A 277 3.93 -20.47 -10.06
CA LEU A 277 2.58 -21.00 -10.30
C LEU A 277 2.43 -22.45 -9.82
N GLN A 278 3.40 -23.32 -10.11
CA GLN A 278 3.39 -24.72 -9.63
C GLN A 278 3.53 -24.82 -8.11
N HIS A 279 4.30 -23.92 -7.49
CA HIS A 279 4.36 -23.83 -6.03
C HIS A 279 3.03 -23.42 -5.43
N PHE A 280 2.42 -22.35 -5.96
CA PHE A 280 1.11 -21.89 -5.55
C PHE A 280 0.04 -22.99 -5.71
N LYS A 281 0.00 -23.66 -6.86
CA LYS A 281 -0.92 -24.79 -7.12
C LYS A 281 -0.80 -25.90 -6.06
N ARG A 282 0.41 -26.30 -5.67
CA ARG A 282 0.62 -27.27 -4.59
C ARG A 282 0.06 -26.78 -3.25
N GLN A 283 0.25 -25.51 -2.93
CA GLN A 283 -0.28 -24.92 -1.70
C GLN A 283 -1.81 -24.88 -1.70
N THR A 284 -2.45 -24.49 -2.81
CA THR A 284 -3.93 -24.52 -2.90
C THR A 284 -4.50 -25.93 -2.66
N THR A 285 -3.78 -26.97 -3.11
CA THR A 285 -4.17 -28.37 -2.91
C THR A 285 -4.02 -28.78 -1.44
N ALA A 286 -2.90 -28.42 -0.81
CA ALA A 286 -2.65 -28.68 0.60
C ALA A 286 -3.64 -27.95 1.52
N LEU A 287 -4.09 -26.76 1.12
CA LEU A 287 -5.03 -25.92 1.87
C LEU A 287 -6.51 -26.22 1.57
N GLY A 288 -6.81 -27.29 0.83
CA GLY A 288 -8.17 -27.82 0.72
C GLY A 288 -9.08 -27.18 -0.33
N LYS A 289 -8.60 -26.18 -1.11
CA LYS A 289 -9.33 -25.59 -2.25
C LYS A 289 -8.46 -25.60 -3.51
N PRO A 290 -8.26 -26.76 -4.17
CA PRO A 290 -7.30 -26.88 -5.26
C PRO A 290 -7.61 -25.97 -6.45
N TRP A 291 -6.58 -25.31 -6.99
CA TRP A 291 -6.62 -24.67 -8.29
C TRP A 291 -6.11 -25.62 -9.37
N ASP A 292 -6.98 -25.98 -10.33
CA ASP A 292 -6.65 -26.94 -11.38
C ASP A 292 -5.82 -26.33 -12.54
N GLY A 293 -5.81 -25.00 -12.66
CA GLY A 293 -5.13 -24.26 -13.73
C GLY A 293 -5.98 -24.08 -15.00
N GLN A 294 -7.25 -24.50 -15.01
CA GLN A 294 -8.15 -24.30 -16.16
C GLN A 294 -8.59 -22.84 -16.28
N VAL A 295 -8.82 -22.19 -15.14
CA VAL A 295 -9.02 -20.73 -15.04
C VAL A 295 -7.70 -20.04 -14.71
N SER A 296 -7.56 -18.76 -15.07
CA SER A 296 -6.40 -17.98 -14.67
C SER A 296 -6.27 -17.91 -13.14
N TYR A 297 -5.07 -17.68 -12.62
CA TYR A 297 -4.91 -17.53 -11.16
C TYR A 297 -5.72 -16.33 -10.66
N GLY A 298 -5.84 -15.24 -11.43
CA GLY A 298 -6.67 -14.10 -11.09
C GLY A 298 -8.17 -14.43 -10.97
N GLU A 299 -8.72 -15.26 -11.85
CA GLU A 299 -10.09 -15.76 -11.72
C GLU A 299 -10.26 -16.62 -10.48
N TYR A 300 -9.30 -17.52 -10.23
CA TYR A 300 -9.29 -18.35 -9.04
C TYR A 300 -9.26 -17.53 -7.74
N LEU A 301 -8.42 -16.49 -7.66
CA LEU A 301 -8.32 -15.62 -6.48
C LEU A 301 -9.64 -14.91 -6.16
N ARG A 302 -10.42 -14.51 -7.18
CA ARG A 302 -11.74 -13.89 -6.99
C ARG A 302 -12.78 -14.81 -6.38
N THR A 303 -12.56 -16.13 -6.43
CA THR A 303 -13.46 -17.11 -5.80
C THR A 303 -13.19 -17.31 -4.31
N LEU A 304 -12.08 -16.77 -3.78
CA LEU A 304 -11.64 -17.00 -2.41
C LEU A 304 -12.41 -16.11 -1.43
N ASP A 305 -12.84 -16.71 -0.33
CA ASP A 305 -13.48 -16.02 0.78
C ASP A 305 -12.43 -15.72 1.86
N ALA A 306 -12.13 -14.44 2.07
CA ALA A 306 -11.15 -14.01 3.05
C ALA A 306 -11.60 -14.23 4.51
N SER A 307 -12.88 -14.53 4.75
CA SER A 307 -13.38 -14.90 6.08
C SER A 307 -13.13 -16.38 6.44
N ASP A 308 -12.84 -17.23 5.44
CA ASP A 308 -12.46 -18.62 5.65
C ASP A 308 -10.94 -18.73 5.92
N PRO A 309 -10.50 -19.29 7.06
CA PRO A 309 -9.07 -19.34 7.40
C PRO A 309 -8.19 -20.10 6.41
N GLN A 310 -8.70 -21.16 5.78
CA GLN A 310 -7.92 -21.93 4.79
C GLN A 310 -7.74 -21.13 3.52
N GLN A 311 -8.80 -20.45 3.06
CA GLN A 311 -8.76 -19.62 1.87
C GLN A 311 -7.98 -18.32 2.10
N LEU A 312 -8.02 -17.75 3.30
CA LEU A 312 -7.16 -16.64 3.69
C LEU A 312 -5.67 -17.02 3.62
N ALA A 313 -5.30 -18.23 4.08
CA ALA A 313 -3.94 -18.74 3.92
C ALA A 313 -3.53 -18.90 2.44
N ILE A 314 -4.48 -19.28 1.56
CA ILE A 314 -4.24 -19.31 0.11
C ILE A 314 -3.99 -17.90 -0.42
N LEU A 315 -4.80 -16.90 -0.03
CA LEU A 315 -4.63 -15.50 -0.43
C LEU A 315 -3.27 -14.95 0.04
N HIS A 316 -2.86 -15.22 1.29
CA HIS A 316 -1.51 -14.86 1.77
C HIS A 316 -0.42 -15.47 0.89
N SER A 317 -0.57 -16.73 0.48
CA SER A 317 0.41 -17.36 -0.39
C SER A 317 0.43 -16.78 -1.81
N ALA A 318 -0.72 -16.33 -2.30
CA ALA A 318 -0.83 -15.68 -3.60
C ALA A 318 0.00 -14.39 -3.70
N GLY A 319 0.29 -13.73 -2.57
CA GLY A 319 1.23 -12.60 -2.50
C GLY A 319 2.59 -12.89 -3.16
N THR A 320 3.02 -14.15 -3.15
CA THR A 320 4.28 -14.58 -3.80
C THR A 320 4.27 -14.51 -5.32
N LEU A 321 3.08 -14.46 -5.95
CA LEU A 321 2.89 -14.30 -7.38
C LEU A 321 3.09 -12.85 -7.84
N PHE A 322 2.95 -11.88 -6.93
CA PHE A 322 2.97 -10.45 -7.23
C PHE A 322 4.35 -9.82 -6.96
N ARG A 323 5.42 -10.41 -7.52
CA ARG A 323 6.82 -9.98 -7.29
C ARG A 323 7.46 -9.35 -8.52
N GLY A 324 8.53 -8.60 -8.29
CA GLY A 324 9.33 -7.99 -9.37
C GLY A 324 8.76 -6.69 -9.91
N ALA A 325 7.85 -6.04 -9.17
CA ALA A 325 7.37 -4.71 -9.53
C ALA A 325 8.49 -3.68 -9.44
N GLY A 326 8.61 -2.82 -10.44
CA GLY A 326 9.67 -1.81 -10.52
C GLY A 326 9.31 -0.67 -11.44
N TYR A 327 10.18 0.33 -11.51
CA TYR A 327 9.99 1.48 -12.39
C TYR A 327 10.89 1.38 -13.62
N THR A 328 10.30 1.55 -14.81
CA THR A 328 10.99 1.47 -16.10
C THR A 328 10.89 2.82 -16.81
N PRO A 329 11.93 3.67 -16.75
CA PRO A 329 11.96 4.94 -17.46
C PRO A 329 12.26 4.72 -18.94
N PHE A 330 11.82 5.64 -19.79
CA PHE A 330 12.11 5.63 -21.21
C PHE A 330 12.05 7.04 -21.79
N ASP A 331 12.89 7.26 -22.80
CA ASP A 331 12.97 8.52 -23.55
C ASP A 331 13.39 8.21 -24.99
N GLY A 332 12.44 8.33 -25.92
CA GLY A 332 12.61 8.03 -27.34
C GLY A 332 12.15 6.62 -27.72
N GLU A 333 12.75 5.57 -27.14
CA GLU A 333 12.38 4.17 -27.41
C GLU A 333 11.51 3.61 -26.29
N VAL A 334 10.39 2.97 -26.66
CA VAL A 334 9.48 2.33 -25.71
C VAL A 334 10.09 1.01 -25.21
N PRO A 335 10.03 0.68 -23.90
CA PRO A 335 10.55 -0.57 -23.37
C PRO A 335 9.84 -1.79 -23.94
N ASP A 336 10.55 -2.92 -24.07
CA ASP A 336 9.94 -4.20 -24.48
C ASP A 336 8.87 -4.70 -23.49
N THR A 337 9.08 -4.43 -22.19
CA THR A 337 8.14 -4.78 -21.13
C THR A 337 7.44 -3.52 -20.65
N VAL A 338 6.15 -3.42 -20.97
CA VAL A 338 5.30 -2.29 -20.56
C VAL A 338 4.22 -2.67 -19.56
N ILE A 339 3.96 -3.97 -19.38
CA ILE A 339 2.81 -4.47 -18.61
C ILE A 339 3.12 -4.55 -17.11
N GLN A 340 2.10 -4.23 -16.33
CA GLN A 340 2.00 -4.61 -14.92
C GLN A 340 1.07 -5.82 -14.82
N ALA A 341 1.59 -6.99 -14.45
CA ALA A 341 0.86 -8.26 -14.53
C ALA A 341 -0.37 -8.40 -13.61
N ALA A 342 -0.39 -7.75 -12.44
CA ALA A 342 -1.59 -7.72 -11.58
C ALA A 342 -2.70 -6.85 -12.18
N ILE A 343 -2.34 -5.79 -12.88
CA ILE A 343 -3.31 -4.88 -13.49
C ILE A 343 -3.75 -5.42 -14.86
N GLY A 344 -2.88 -6.16 -15.55
CA GLY A 344 -3.13 -6.68 -16.90
C GLY A 344 -3.02 -5.60 -17.99
N ALA A 345 -2.31 -4.50 -17.73
CA ALA A 345 -2.18 -3.36 -18.65
C ALA A 345 -0.87 -2.58 -18.41
N PRO A 346 -0.46 -1.71 -19.35
CA PRO A 346 0.51 -0.66 -19.06
C PRO A 346 0.01 0.24 -17.93
N TYR A 347 0.90 0.59 -17.01
CA TYR A 347 0.52 1.31 -15.80
C TYR A 347 1.61 2.26 -15.31
N ALA A 348 1.19 3.38 -14.75
CA ALA A 348 2.06 4.35 -14.09
C ALA A 348 1.41 4.84 -12.79
N HIS A 349 2.26 5.17 -11.83
CA HIS A 349 1.86 5.81 -10.59
C HIS A 349 1.69 7.31 -10.81
N THR A 350 0.48 7.84 -10.61
CA THR A 350 0.16 9.25 -10.88
C THR A 350 -0.88 9.87 -9.94
N THR A 351 -1.40 9.13 -8.96
CA THR A 351 -2.57 9.52 -8.18
C THR A 351 -2.26 9.79 -6.71
N ALA A 352 -0.99 9.69 -6.29
CA ALA A 352 -0.59 9.82 -4.88
C ALA A 352 0.66 10.71 -4.66
N PRO A 353 0.73 11.92 -5.24
CA PRO A 353 1.95 12.74 -5.22
C PRO A 353 2.34 13.29 -3.85
N LEU A 354 1.43 13.43 -2.87
CA LEU A 354 1.77 13.89 -1.53
C LEU A 354 2.63 12.86 -0.78
N ARG A 355 2.49 11.58 -1.12
CA ARG A 355 3.16 10.45 -0.44
C ARG A 355 4.10 9.64 -1.30
N ARG A 356 4.17 9.87 -2.61
CA ARG A 356 5.04 9.12 -3.52
C ARG A 356 5.69 10.04 -4.55
N LEU A 357 7.03 10.06 -4.57
CA LEU A 357 7.83 11.00 -5.36
C LEU A 357 7.56 10.88 -6.86
N ILE A 358 7.40 9.66 -7.36
CA ILE A 358 7.31 9.40 -8.81
C ILE A 358 6.12 10.12 -9.47
N ASP A 359 4.99 10.23 -8.76
CA ASP A 359 3.75 10.81 -9.27
C ASP A 359 3.94 12.28 -9.64
N ARG A 360 4.81 13.01 -8.92
CA ARG A 360 5.18 14.39 -9.25
C ARG A 360 5.73 14.53 -10.67
N PHE A 361 6.54 13.57 -11.12
CA PHE A 361 7.14 13.56 -12.46
C PHE A 361 6.13 13.09 -13.50
N VAL A 362 5.35 12.06 -13.19
CA VAL A 362 4.33 11.53 -14.11
C VAL A 362 3.27 12.60 -14.41
N LEU A 363 2.78 13.32 -13.40
CA LEU A 363 1.76 14.36 -13.57
C LEU A 363 2.19 15.47 -14.53
N VAL A 364 3.40 16.02 -14.39
CA VAL A 364 3.89 17.09 -15.28
C VAL A 364 4.20 16.59 -16.70
N ILE A 365 4.63 15.34 -16.85
CA ILE A 365 4.85 14.73 -18.16
C ILE A 365 3.49 14.54 -18.85
N CYS A 366 2.51 13.96 -18.16
CA CYS A 366 1.18 13.73 -18.71
C CYS A 366 0.44 15.05 -19.04
N GLU A 367 0.56 16.09 -18.22
CA GLU A 367 0.00 17.42 -18.55
C GLU A 367 0.65 18.01 -19.80
N ALA A 368 1.98 17.96 -19.93
CA ALA A 368 2.64 18.46 -21.12
C ALA A 368 2.20 17.69 -22.38
N LEU A 369 2.21 16.35 -22.32
CA LEU A 369 1.83 15.48 -23.43
C LEU A 369 0.36 15.65 -23.84
N SER A 370 -0.56 15.69 -22.87
CA SER A 370 -1.99 15.87 -23.11
C SER A 370 -2.33 17.22 -23.74
N ASN A 371 -1.46 18.23 -23.57
CA ASN A 371 -1.67 19.59 -24.09
C ASN A 371 -0.72 19.93 -25.24
N HIS A 372 0.00 18.95 -25.80
CA HIS A 372 0.97 19.13 -26.88
C HIS A 372 2.03 20.21 -26.59
N LYS A 373 2.48 20.29 -25.33
CA LYS A 373 3.55 21.18 -24.87
C LYS A 373 4.85 20.40 -24.72
N ASP A 374 5.98 21.13 -24.70
CA ASP A 374 7.26 20.53 -24.35
C ASP A 374 7.27 20.04 -22.90
N ILE A 375 7.75 18.82 -22.70
CA ILE A 375 7.95 18.26 -21.36
C ILE A 375 8.99 19.11 -20.62
N PRO A 376 8.71 19.54 -19.36
CA PRO A 376 9.69 20.27 -18.58
C PRO A 376 11.02 19.52 -18.47
N ARG A 377 12.12 20.20 -18.82
CA ARG A 377 13.45 19.59 -18.88
C ARG A 377 13.86 18.92 -17.56
N TRP A 378 13.56 19.54 -16.42
CA TRP A 378 13.88 18.97 -15.11
C TRP A 378 13.18 17.62 -14.84
N ALA A 379 12.00 17.41 -15.41
CA ALA A 379 11.25 16.16 -15.24
C ALA A 379 11.82 15.08 -16.15
N ARG A 380 12.10 15.42 -17.41
CA ARG A 380 12.72 14.53 -18.40
C ARG A 380 14.12 14.09 -18.00
N ASP A 381 14.98 15.03 -17.61
CA ASP A 381 16.38 14.77 -17.21
C ASP A 381 16.45 13.92 -15.93
N ALA A 382 15.41 13.91 -15.09
CA ALA A 382 15.37 13.13 -13.86
C ALA A 382 15.01 11.66 -14.05
N LEU A 383 14.34 11.28 -15.17
CA LEU A 383 13.80 9.94 -15.41
C LEU A 383 14.79 8.80 -15.10
N PRO A 384 16.07 8.85 -15.52
CA PRO A 384 17.01 7.76 -15.28
C PRO A 384 17.32 7.50 -13.80
N SER A 385 17.22 8.51 -12.93
CA SER A 385 17.54 8.40 -11.50
C SER A 385 16.39 7.87 -10.64
N LEU A 386 15.15 8.02 -11.11
CA LEU A 386 13.96 7.75 -10.30
C LEU A 386 13.82 6.27 -9.88
N PRO A 387 14.14 5.27 -10.73
CA PRO A 387 14.01 3.87 -10.33
C PRO A 387 14.87 3.50 -9.10
N GLU A 388 16.11 3.98 -9.04
CA GLU A 388 17.02 3.70 -7.92
C GLU A 388 16.51 4.34 -6.63
N ILE A 389 16.08 5.61 -6.70
CA ILE A 389 15.49 6.33 -5.56
C ILE A 389 14.28 5.58 -5.02
N MET A 390 13.35 5.23 -5.89
CA MET A 390 12.12 4.55 -5.47
C MET A 390 12.41 3.14 -4.94
N ALA A 391 13.34 2.39 -5.54
CA ALA A 391 13.72 1.06 -5.07
C ALA A 391 14.38 1.11 -3.68
N ALA A 392 15.26 2.09 -3.44
CA ALA A 392 15.87 2.28 -2.13
C ALA A 392 14.82 2.63 -1.07
N SER A 393 13.90 3.55 -1.41
CA SER A 393 12.79 3.92 -0.54
C SER A 393 11.84 2.74 -0.25
N ASP A 394 11.47 1.95 -1.26
CA ASP A 394 10.61 0.75 -1.12
C ASP A 394 11.26 -0.29 -0.17
N GLN A 395 12.59 -0.45 -0.24
CA GLN A 395 13.32 -1.35 0.66
C GLN A 395 13.28 -0.87 2.12
N VAL A 396 13.42 0.43 2.36
CA VAL A 396 13.34 1.01 3.70
C VAL A 396 11.91 0.87 4.25
N ALA A 397 10.90 1.23 3.46
CA ALA A 397 9.49 1.11 3.84
C ALA A 397 9.12 -0.33 4.21
N GLY A 398 9.48 -1.31 3.38
CA GLY A 398 9.21 -2.71 3.67
C GLY A 398 10.01 -3.28 4.86
N ARG A 399 11.16 -2.70 5.22
CA ARG A 399 11.85 -3.05 6.47
C ARG A 399 11.12 -2.47 7.69
N LEU A 400 10.64 -1.22 7.61
CA LEU A 400 9.88 -0.57 8.68
C LEU A 400 8.58 -1.32 8.95
N GLU A 401 7.79 -1.61 7.91
CA GLU A 401 6.51 -2.31 8.03
C GLU A 401 6.67 -3.66 8.72
N ARG A 402 7.61 -4.49 8.25
CA ARG A 402 7.89 -5.80 8.87
C ARG A 402 8.38 -5.65 10.31
N ALA A 403 9.35 -4.78 10.56
CA ALA A 403 9.89 -4.60 11.91
C ALA A 403 8.83 -4.08 12.89
N ALA A 404 7.96 -3.17 12.46
CA ALA A 404 6.87 -2.65 13.27
C ALA A 404 5.83 -3.74 13.57
N LEU A 405 5.45 -4.54 12.57
CA LEU A 405 4.56 -5.69 12.76
C LEU A 405 5.16 -6.68 13.76
N ASP A 406 6.40 -7.12 13.56
CA ASP A 406 7.08 -8.07 14.45
C ASP A 406 7.17 -7.53 15.89
N THR A 407 7.42 -6.22 16.05
CA THR A 407 7.50 -5.56 17.37
C THR A 407 6.15 -5.57 18.08
N VAL A 408 5.07 -5.26 17.36
CA VAL A 408 3.71 -5.24 17.91
C VAL A 408 3.20 -6.65 18.20
N GLU A 409 3.45 -7.61 17.30
CA GLU A 409 3.13 -9.01 17.56
C GLU A 409 3.84 -9.51 18.83
N ALA A 410 5.13 -9.20 19.01
CA ALA A 410 5.87 -9.60 20.19
C ALA A 410 5.30 -8.99 21.48
N ALA A 411 4.94 -7.70 21.45
CA ALA A 411 4.33 -7.02 22.59
C ALA A 411 2.96 -7.59 22.95
N LEU A 412 2.14 -7.96 21.96
CA LEU A 412 0.81 -8.55 22.17
C LEU A 412 0.87 -9.89 22.93
N VAL A 413 1.95 -10.67 22.75
CA VAL A 413 2.09 -11.99 23.37
C VAL A 413 3.10 -12.04 24.51
N ALA A 414 3.85 -10.96 24.78
CA ALA A 414 4.88 -10.89 25.82
C ALA A 414 4.37 -11.33 27.21
N ASN A 415 3.17 -10.91 27.58
CA ASN A 415 2.55 -11.25 28.87
C ASN A 415 1.94 -12.67 28.92
N HIS A 416 2.05 -13.44 27.85
CA HIS A 416 1.47 -14.77 27.70
C HIS A 416 2.49 -15.91 27.62
N VAL A 417 3.77 -15.64 27.87
CA VAL A 417 4.82 -16.68 27.84
C VAL A 417 4.46 -17.84 28.79
N GLY A 418 4.54 -19.05 28.27
CA GLY A 418 4.15 -20.30 28.94
C GLY A 418 2.70 -20.72 28.71
N GLN A 419 1.83 -19.87 28.13
CA GLN A 419 0.44 -20.20 27.82
C GLN A 419 0.31 -20.99 26.52
N GLU A 420 -0.82 -21.70 26.37
CA GLU A 420 -1.15 -22.51 25.21
C GLU A 420 -2.19 -21.83 24.33
N PHE A 421 -2.04 -22.00 23.02
CA PHE A 421 -2.87 -21.40 22.00
C PHE A 421 -3.28 -22.43 20.95
N ASP A 422 -4.49 -22.30 20.44
CA ASP A 422 -4.88 -22.98 19.21
C ASP A 422 -4.30 -22.20 18.02
N ALA A 423 -3.63 -22.90 17.10
CA ALA A 423 -2.95 -22.29 15.96
C ALA A 423 -3.18 -23.07 14.67
N VAL A 424 -3.02 -22.38 13.54
CA VAL A 424 -3.02 -22.99 12.20
C VAL A 424 -1.58 -23.02 11.68
N VAL A 425 -1.14 -24.17 11.17
CA VAL A 425 0.18 -24.29 10.54
C VAL A 425 0.14 -23.63 9.16
N ILE A 426 0.82 -22.50 9.01
CA ILE A 426 0.96 -21.78 7.75
C ILE A 426 2.03 -22.45 6.88
N SER A 427 3.17 -22.81 7.50
CA SER A 427 4.28 -23.49 6.83
C SER A 427 4.71 -24.70 7.65
N GLY A 428 4.59 -25.89 7.05
CA GLY A 428 5.05 -27.13 7.65
C GLY A 428 6.57 -27.19 7.81
N SER A 429 7.06 -28.22 8.50
CA SER A 429 8.46 -28.25 8.91
C SER A 429 9.41 -28.28 7.72
N LYS A 430 10.38 -27.35 7.68
CA LYS A 430 11.49 -27.45 6.72
C LYS A 430 12.34 -28.67 7.09
N PRO A 431 12.72 -29.53 6.13
CA PRO A 431 13.68 -30.60 6.42
C PRO A 431 14.98 -29.98 6.93
N ALA A 432 15.55 -30.54 8.00
CA ALA A 432 16.84 -30.10 8.51
C ALA A 432 17.87 -30.19 7.38
N ASN A 433 18.51 -29.06 7.05
CA ASN A 433 19.45 -28.95 5.93
C ASN A 433 20.60 -29.99 6.06
N GLY A 434 20.49 -31.07 5.30
CA GLY A 434 21.62 -31.87 4.83
C GLY A 434 22.33 -31.14 3.71
N ASN A 435 23.41 -30.44 4.05
CA ASN A 435 24.58 -30.09 3.25
C ASN A 435 24.51 -30.20 1.70
N SER A 436 24.60 -29.08 0.98
CA SER A 436 25.32 -29.03 -0.32
C SER A 436 25.85 -27.62 -0.68
N ASN A 437 27.18 -27.49 -0.52
CA ASN A 437 28.15 -26.58 -1.16
C ASN A 437 27.99 -25.05 -1.18
N GLY A 438 28.75 -24.39 -0.29
CA GLY A 438 30.01 -23.75 -0.72
C GLY A 438 30.01 -22.25 -1.04
N ASN A 439 30.02 -21.39 -0.02
CA ASN A 439 31.00 -20.30 0.03
C ASN A 439 31.23 -19.80 1.47
N ARG A 440 32.50 -19.60 1.84
CA ARG A 440 32.94 -19.18 3.18
C ARG A 440 32.81 -17.66 3.34
N GLY A 441 32.24 -17.21 4.45
CA GLY A 441 32.37 -15.86 4.99
C GLY A 441 31.91 -15.83 6.44
N ASN A 442 32.82 -15.47 7.35
CA ASN A 442 32.67 -15.28 8.81
C ASN A 442 31.32 -14.63 9.18
N GLY A 443 30.60 -15.01 10.24
CA GLY A 443 31.05 -15.57 11.50
C GLY A 443 30.58 -14.64 12.62
N ASN A 444 29.34 -14.80 13.09
CA ASN A 444 28.96 -14.43 14.45
C ASN A 444 28.08 -15.54 15.03
N LYS A 445 28.71 -16.41 15.82
CA LYS A 445 28.03 -17.44 16.60
C LYS A 445 27.56 -16.81 17.90
N ALA A 446 26.26 -16.83 18.15
CA ALA A 446 25.70 -16.70 19.49
C ALA A 446 24.51 -17.67 19.64
N ASN A 447 24.69 -18.59 20.59
CA ASN A 447 23.76 -19.43 21.35
C ASN A 447 22.75 -20.33 20.64
N GLY A 448 22.99 -21.64 20.81
CA GLY A 448 22.13 -22.72 20.35
C GLY A 448 20.93 -22.97 21.25
N ASN A 449 19.77 -23.11 20.61
CA ASN A 449 18.77 -24.14 20.88
C ASN A 449 17.79 -24.14 19.69
N GLY A 450 17.89 -25.11 18.77
CA GLY A 450 16.96 -25.17 17.62
C GLY A 450 17.39 -26.06 16.46
N SER A 451 17.93 -27.25 16.72
CA SER A 451 18.29 -28.21 15.66
C SER A 451 17.17 -29.20 15.30
N GLY A 452 15.96 -29.01 15.84
CA GLY A 452 14.79 -29.81 15.52
C GLY A 452 14.03 -29.29 14.29
N PRO A 453 13.10 -30.08 13.74
CA PRO A 453 12.17 -29.59 12.72
C PRO A 453 11.41 -28.37 13.27
N TYR A 454 11.15 -27.40 12.41
CA TYR A 454 10.39 -26.19 12.75
C TYR A 454 9.59 -25.72 11.55
N GLY A 455 8.44 -25.11 11.83
CA GLY A 455 7.54 -24.50 10.86
C GLY A 455 7.08 -23.12 11.33
N VAL A 456 6.01 -22.63 10.70
CA VAL A 456 5.38 -21.34 11.02
C VAL A 456 3.92 -21.59 11.33
N VAL A 457 3.46 -21.06 12.46
CA VAL A 457 2.07 -21.15 12.92
C VAL A 457 1.48 -19.75 13.05
N GLN A 458 0.17 -19.66 12.92
CA GLN A 458 -0.60 -18.46 13.19
C GLN A 458 -1.63 -18.75 14.28
N ILE A 459 -1.56 -18.01 15.39
CA ILE A 459 -2.61 -18.02 16.41
C ILE A 459 -3.70 -17.01 16.03
N ALA A 460 -4.96 -17.27 16.41
CA ALA A 460 -6.09 -16.44 16.00
C ALA A 460 -6.28 -15.20 16.90
N GLU A 461 -6.00 -15.34 18.20
CA GLU A 461 -6.23 -14.30 19.20
C GLU A 461 -5.08 -14.24 20.23
N PRO A 462 -4.19 -13.22 20.17
CA PRO A 462 -4.07 -12.22 19.10
C PRO A 462 -3.62 -12.85 17.78
N ALA A 463 -3.92 -12.21 16.63
CA ALA A 463 -3.44 -12.68 15.34
C ALA A 463 -1.91 -12.49 15.23
N VAL A 464 -1.15 -13.55 15.46
CA VAL A 464 0.33 -13.53 15.48
C VAL A 464 0.89 -14.70 14.68
N THR A 465 1.81 -14.41 13.77
CA THR A 465 2.47 -15.42 12.93
C THR A 465 3.93 -15.60 13.35
N ALA A 466 4.26 -16.74 13.94
CA ALA A 466 5.61 -16.96 14.44
C ALA A 466 6.14 -18.39 14.21
N ARG A 467 7.43 -18.54 14.44
CA ARG A 467 8.11 -19.84 14.38
C ARG A 467 7.56 -20.76 15.45
N CYS A 468 7.28 -22.01 15.07
CA CYS A 468 6.96 -23.09 15.99
C CYS A 468 7.92 -24.25 15.79
N ASP A 469 8.57 -24.71 16.86
CA ASP A 469 9.36 -25.93 16.82
C ASP A 469 8.46 -27.17 16.93
N GLY A 470 8.82 -28.22 16.20
CA GLY A 470 8.06 -29.46 16.09
C GLY A 470 7.92 -29.93 14.64
N GLU A 471 7.39 -31.14 14.49
CA GLU A 471 6.94 -31.65 13.19
C GLU A 471 5.53 -31.12 12.90
N LEU A 472 5.43 -30.28 11.87
CA LEU A 472 4.23 -29.53 11.53
C LEU A 472 3.85 -29.81 10.08
N GLU A 473 2.56 -30.01 9.86
CA GLU A 473 1.98 -30.21 8.53
C GLU A 473 1.15 -28.98 8.15
N SER A 474 1.43 -28.36 7.01
CA SER A 474 0.73 -27.15 6.53
C SER A 474 -0.79 -27.37 6.45
N GLY A 475 -1.56 -26.36 6.87
CA GLY A 475 -3.03 -26.37 6.83
C GLY A 475 -3.69 -27.08 8.02
N THR A 476 -2.91 -27.72 8.90
CA THR A 476 -3.44 -28.39 10.10
C THR A 476 -3.68 -27.41 11.25
N LYS A 477 -4.66 -27.72 12.10
CA LYS A 477 -4.87 -27.06 13.39
C LYS A 477 -4.08 -27.79 14.46
N VAL A 478 -3.29 -27.06 15.22
CA VAL A 478 -2.40 -27.59 16.26
C VAL A 478 -2.58 -26.80 17.55
N ARG A 479 -2.15 -27.38 18.67
CA ARG A 479 -2.00 -26.66 19.93
C ARG A 479 -0.51 -26.38 20.17
N VAL A 480 -0.20 -25.13 20.46
CA VAL A 480 1.17 -24.66 20.64
C VAL A 480 1.33 -23.95 21.97
N ARG A 481 2.51 -24.05 22.58
CA ARG A 481 2.86 -23.28 23.79
C ARG A 481 3.81 -22.15 23.41
N LEU A 482 3.56 -20.95 23.92
CA LEU A 482 4.47 -19.82 23.75
C LEU A 482 5.69 -19.98 24.65
N VAL A 483 6.88 -20.06 24.05
CA VAL A 483 8.15 -20.29 24.76
C VAL A 483 8.88 -18.97 25.02
N THR A 484 8.92 -18.10 24.02
CA THR A 484 9.56 -16.78 24.12
C THR A 484 8.75 -15.72 23.38
N ALA A 485 8.76 -14.51 23.93
CA ALA A 485 8.21 -13.31 23.35
C ALA A 485 9.02 -12.12 23.89
N ASP A 486 9.89 -11.55 23.05
CA ASP A 486 10.78 -10.45 23.43
C ASP A 486 10.61 -9.27 22.45
N ILE A 487 10.20 -8.13 22.98
CA ILE A 487 9.81 -6.94 22.21
C ILE A 487 11.04 -6.32 21.52
N ALA A 488 12.16 -6.19 22.24
CA ALA A 488 13.36 -5.51 21.74
C ALA A 488 14.05 -6.28 20.61
N SER A 489 14.13 -7.61 20.74
CA SER A 489 14.69 -8.50 19.72
C SER A 489 13.67 -8.93 18.67
N ARG A 490 12.38 -8.62 18.86
CA ARG A 490 11.25 -9.03 17.99
C ARG A 490 11.13 -10.55 17.87
N GLU A 491 11.54 -11.29 18.91
CA GLU A 491 11.55 -12.76 18.88
C GLU A 491 10.27 -13.33 19.49
N ILE A 492 9.54 -14.11 18.70
CA ILE A 492 8.40 -14.93 19.16
C ILE A 492 8.67 -16.39 18.78
N ARG A 493 8.52 -17.30 19.75
CA ARG A 493 8.75 -18.72 19.53
C ARG A 493 7.69 -19.57 20.21
N PHE A 494 7.12 -20.48 19.44
CA PHE A 494 6.20 -21.50 19.91
C PHE A 494 6.86 -22.90 19.92
N GLU A 495 6.31 -23.80 20.70
CA GLU A 495 6.59 -25.24 20.65
C GLU A 495 5.28 -26.04 20.47
N LEU A 496 5.32 -27.08 19.64
CA LEU A 496 4.18 -27.98 19.45
C LEU A 496 3.89 -28.75 20.76
N GLN A 497 2.63 -28.76 21.19
CA GLN A 497 2.18 -29.64 22.26
C GLN A 497 1.71 -30.97 21.67
N HIS A 498 2.13 -32.06 22.32
CA HIS A 498 1.75 -33.43 21.98
C HIS A 498 0.46 -33.87 22.68
#